data_AF-A0A9R1K8N3-F1
#
_entry.id   AF-A0A9R1K8N3-F1
#
_cell.length_a   1.000
_cell.length_b   1.000
_cell.length_c   1.000
_cell.angle_alpha   90.00
_cell.angle_beta   90.00
_cell.angle_gamma   90.00
#
_symmetry.space_group_name_H-M   'P 1'
#
loop_
_entity.id
_entity.type
_entity.pdbx_description
1 polymer ?
#
loop_
_entity_poly.entity_id
_entity_poly.type
_entity_poly.pdbx_seq_one_letter_code
_entity_poly.pdbx_strand_id
1 'polypeptide(L)'
;MESPPHKLNVGRDEDRISALTDDLLLAILERLDLREAVRAGALSTRWRDLPYRLSRLHLDVGHFQGQGATPLEVMDAFTGAAQRLLSVVVPLAEGEGGSAAIIPIKALILGFYMSPPHLSSIGRTVEDVVSYGKTGCLEFSISPPRGSNASLLAEFGQQFMSFSQAYPVAFWWLTRLTLKNLVFGHSDVTALINACNKLKHLTLSSCRLVDQRLALRIDTPCSGLRRLDCIRFRCERIELISVPELRTVLCCSRRYENPPVRFGDVPQLCHVNLGYLAKASQAPLMLSECLSRSSRNLSKLNLNFFSQTIWIQPEQPKRLTAIFRNLTDVYLFGIFPECDLSWTLFILEAAPALRNFKGSRRRSR
;
A
#
# COMPACT_ATOMS: atom_id res chain seq x y z
N MET A 1 -17.60 -44.09 -56.59
CA MET A 1 -18.14 -43.83 -55.24
C MET A 1 -17.18 -42.90 -54.54
N GLU A 2 -17.38 -41.59 -54.70
CA GLU A 2 -16.70 -40.59 -53.89
C GLU A 2 -17.75 -40.01 -52.95
N SER A 3 -17.55 -40.21 -51.65
CA SER A 3 -18.37 -39.63 -50.60
C SER A 3 -18.24 -38.11 -50.65
N PRO A 4 -19.34 -37.34 -50.58
CA PRO A 4 -19.22 -35.89 -50.48
C PRO A 4 -18.60 -35.53 -49.13
N PRO A 5 -17.83 -34.44 -49.04
CA PRO A 5 -17.19 -34.05 -47.80
C PRO A 5 -18.27 -33.72 -46.78
N HIS A 6 -18.07 -34.20 -45.55
CA HIS A 6 -18.85 -33.78 -44.40
C HIS A 6 -18.84 -32.25 -44.36
N LYS A 7 -20.00 -31.63 -44.64
CA LYS A 7 -20.28 -30.27 -44.19
C LYS A 7 -20.12 -30.30 -42.68
N LEU A 8 -18.97 -29.85 -42.20
CA LEU A 8 -18.87 -29.25 -40.88
C LEU A 8 -19.87 -28.10 -40.92
N ASN A 9 -21.08 -28.37 -40.44
CA ASN A 9 -21.96 -27.33 -39.95
C ASN A 9 -21.14 -26.64 -38.87
N VAL A 10 -20.47 -25.55 -39.26
CA VAL A 10 -20.11 -24.47 -38.34
C VAL A 10 -21.44 -23.88 -37.94
N GLY A 11 -22.14 -24.61 -37.06
CA GLY A 11 -23.26 -24.11 -36.32
C GLY A 11 -22.79 -22.84 -35.64
N ARG A 12 -23.68 -21.84 -35.65
CA ARG A 12 -23.63 -20.57 -34.92
C ARG A 12 -22.50 -20.50 -33.91
N ASP A 13 -21.77 -19.38 -33.98
CA ASP A 13 -20.93 -18.79 -32.96
C ASP A 13 -21.55 -18.92 -31.55
N GLU A 14 -21.49 -20.13 -30.98
CA GLU A 14 -22.07 -20.45 -29.68
C GLU A 14 -21.15 -19.79 -28.67
N ASP A 15 -21.71 -18.91 -27.83
CA ASP A 15 -20.99 -18.26 -26.75
C ASP A 15 -20.62 -19.32 -25.69
N ARG A 16 -19.51 -20.03 -25.96
CA ARG A 16 -18.97 -21.12 -25.14
C ARG A 16 -18.59 -20.64 -23.75
N ILE A 17 -18.31 -19.35 -23.58
CA ILE A 17 -17.99 -18.76 -22.27
C ILE A 17 -19.28 -18.60 -21.47
N SER A 18 -20.36 -18.12 -22.08
CA SER A 18 -21.70 -18.11 -21.48
C SER A 18 -22.30 -19.50 -21.21
N ALA A 19 -21.64 -20.59 -21.58
CA ALA A 19 -22.04 -21.95 -21.18
C ALA A 19 -21.39 -22.42 -19.85
N LEU A 20 -20.39 -21.70 -19.33
CA LEU A 20 -19.69 -22.06 -18.08
C LEU A 20 -20.58 -21.84 -16.84
N THR A 21 -20.33 -22.54 -15.73
CA THR A 21 -21.08 -22.31 -14.47
C THR A 21 -20.82 -20.91 -13.90
N ASP A 22 -21.76 -20.38 -13.11
CA ASP A 22 -21.64 -19.06 -12.48
C ASP A 22 -20.35 -18.94 -11.65
N ASP A 23 -19.97 -20.00 -10.94
CA ASP A 23 -18.74 -20.01 -10.14
C ASP A 23 -17.47 -19.80 -11.00
N LEU A 24 -17.44 -20.41 -12.20
CA LEU A 24 -16.34 -20.24 -13.13
C LEU A 24 -16.34 -18.84 -13.75
N LEU A 25 -17.51 -18.30 -14.08
CA LEU A 25 -17.64 -16.94 -14.59
C LEU A 25 -17.21 -15.91 -13.55
N LEU A 26 -17.63 -16.07 -12.30
CA LEU A 26 -17.18 -15.22 -11.19
C LEU A 26 -15.66 -15.32 -10.99
N ALA A 27 -15.08 -16.51 -11.05
CA ALA A 27 -13.64 -16.69 -10.95
C ALA A 27 -12.86 -16.05 -12.11
N ILE A 28 -13.48 -15.92 -13.30
CA ILE A 28 -12.92 -15.17 -14.43
C ILE A 28 -13.03 -13.67 -14.16
N LEU A 29 -14.22 -13.18 -13.82
CA LEU A 29 -14.47 -11.76 -13.57
C LEU A 29 -13.64 -11.20 -12.40
N GLU A 30 -13.43 -11.99 -11.33
CA GLU A 30 -12.58 -11.62 -10.19
C GLU A 30 -11.08 -11.46 -10.54
N ARG A 31 -10.66 -11.92 -11.73
CA ARG A 31 -9.31 -11.74 -12.26
C ARG A 31 -9.17 -10.56 -13.21
N LEU A 32 -10.28 -9.99 -13.66
CA LEU A 32 -10.31 -8.80 -14.51
C LEU A 32 -10.25 -7.54 -13.66
N ASP A 33 -9.93 -6.41 -14.27
CA ASP A 33 -10.22 -5.14 -13.63
C ASP A 33 -11.74 -4.93 -13.54
N LEU A 34 -12.19 -4.15 -12.56
CA LEU A 34 -13.63 -3.99 -12.33
C LEU A 34 -14.37 -3.40 -13.53
N ARG A 35 -13.73 -2.52 -14.31
CA ARG A 35 -14.36 -1.91 -15.49
C ARG A 35 -14.57 -2.97 -16.57
N GLU A 36 -13.59 -3.84 -16.78
CA GLU A 36 -13.72 -5.01 -17.66
C GLU A 36 -14.76 -6.00 -17.16
N ALA A 37 -14.79 -6.28 -15.85
CA ALA A 37 -15.77 -7.17 -15.26
C ALA A 37 -17.22 -6.66 -15.44
N VAL A 38 -17.45 -5.36 -15.20
CA VAL A 38 -18.75 -4.72 -15.42
C VAL A 38 -19.12 -4.69 -16.91
N ARG A 39 -18.16 -4.42 -17.81
CA ARG A 39 -18.39 -4.47 -19.26
C ARG A 39 -18.73 -5.88 -19.73
N ALA A 40 -18.07 -6.90 -19.19
CA ALA A 40 -18.39 -8.29 -19.46
C ALA A 40 -19.81 -8.64 -19.00
N GLY A 41 -20.26 -8.07 -17.87
CA GLY A 41 -21.64 -8.12 -17.42
C GLY A 41 -22.67 -7.59 -18.44
N ALA A 42 -22.27 -6.62 -19.27
CA ALA A 42 -23.13 -6.05 -20.30
C ALA A 42 -23.16 -6.85 -21.62
N LEU A 43 -22.29 -7.85 -21.80
CA LEU A 43 -22.19 -8.62 -23.04
C LEU A 43 -23.38 -9.57 -23.25
N SER A 44 -24.01 -10.02 -22.16
CA SER A 44 -25.10 -11.00 -22.20
C SER A 44 -26.02 -10.82 -21.01
N THR A 45 -27.31 -11.13 -21.20
CA THR A 45 -28.30 -11.14 -20.13
C THR A 45 -27.90 -12.07 -18.98
N ARG A 46 -27.17 -13.15 -19.28
CA ARG A 46 -26.67 -14.11 -18.29
C ARG A 46 -25.59 -13.53 -17.37
N TRP A 47 -24.82 -12.55 -17.84
CA TRP A 47 -23.70 -11.99 -17.09
C TRP A 47 -24.09 -10.74 -16.30
N ARG A 48 -25.30 -10.21 -16.54
CA ARG A 48 -25.77 -8.93 -16.02
C ARG A 48 -25.60 -8.80 -14.51
N ASP A 49 -25.89 -9.86 -13.76
CA ASP A 49 -25.89 -9.84 -12.30
C ASP A 49 -24.55 -10.29 -11.69
N LEU A 50 -23.65 -10.86 -12.49
CA LEU A 50 -22.39 -11.41 -11.99
C LEU A 50 -21.45 -10.35 -11.38
N PRO A 51 -21.33 -9.12 -11.91
CA PRO A 51 -20.52 -8.07 -11.27
C PRO A 51 -20.95 -7.73 -9.84
N TYR A 52 -22.24 -7.90 -9.50
CA TYR A 52 -22.78 -7.68 -8.16
C TYR A 52 -22.55 -8.86 -7.22
N ARG A 53 -22.05 -9.98 -7.75
CA ARG A 53 -21.76 -11.22 -7.00
C ARG A 53 -20.28 -11.43 -6.72
N LEU A 54 -19.43 -10.45 -7.05
CA LEU A 54 -17.99 -10.53 -6.83
C LEU A 54 -17.66 -10.46 -5.34
N SER A 55 -16.85 -11.41 -4.85
CA SER A 55 -16.37 -11.42 -3.47
C SER A 55 -15.08 -10.61 -3.29
N ARG A 56 -14.47 -10.19 -4.40
CA ARG A 56 -13.22 -9.43 -4.46
C ARG A 56 -13.43 -8.21 -5.33
N LEU A 57 -13.42 -7.03 -4.73
CA LEU A 57 -13.71 -5.78 -5.39
C LEU A 57 -12.52 -4.83 -5.31
N HIS A 58 -12.14 -4.28 -6.46
CA HIS A 58 -11.12 -3.24 -6.57
C HIS A 58 -11.71 -2.04 -7.32
N LEU A 59 -12.03 -1.00 -6.57
CA LEU A 59 -12.54 0.26 -7.11
C LEU A 59 -11.46 1.32 -6.98
N ASP A 60 -11.00 1.87 -8.11
CA ASP A 60 -10.10 3.01 -8.13
C ASP A 60 -10.77 4.20 -8.83
N VAL A 61 -10.66 5.38 -8.23
CA VAL A 61 -11.18 6.65 -8.75
C VAL A 61 -10.58 7.01 -10.11
N GLY A 62 -9.40 6.47 -10.44
CA GLY A 62 -8.76 6.56 -11.74
C GLY A 62 -9.61 6.00 -12.89
N HIS A 63 -10.48 5.01 -12.63
CA HIS A 63 -11.37 4.43 -13.65
C HIS A 63 -12.47 5.39 -14.10
N PHE A 64 -12.76 6.42 -13.32
CA PHE A 64 -13.82 7.40 -13.58
C PHE A 64 -13.29 8.71 -14.16
N GLN A 65 -11.99 8.79 -14.45
CA GLN A 65 -11.38 9.99 -15.04
C GLN A 65 -11.82 10.15 -16.50
N GLY A 66 -12.63 11.19 -16.75
CA GLY A 66 -13.02 11.64 -18.08
C GLY A 66 -12.29 12.92 -18.48
N GLN A 67 -12.25 13.21 -19.78
CA GLN A 67 -11.69 14.45 -20.29
C GLN A 67 -12.58 15.63 -19.83
N GLY A 68 -12.02 16.56 -19.07
CA GLY A 68 -12.76 17.72 -18.53
C GLY A 68 -13.55 17.45 -17.24
N ALA A 69 -13.62 16.22 -16.74
CA ALA A 69 -14.36 15.90 -15.52
C ALA A 69 -13.69 16.52 -14.27
N THR A 70 -14.49 17.17 -13.44
CA THR A 70 -14.03 17.76 -12.18
C THR A 70 -13.78 16.66 -11.13
N PRO A 71 -12.91 16.88 -10.13
CA PRO A 71 -12.70 15.90 -9.06
C PRO A 71 -13.97 15.53 -8.28
N LEU A 72 -14.94 16.45 -8.18
CA LEU A 72 -16.22 16.20 -7.52
C LEU A 72 -17.07 15.21 -8.34
N GLU A 73 -17.28 15.47 -9.63
CA GLU A 73 -18.04 14.56 -10.51
C GLU A 73 -17.43 13.16 -10.58
N VAL A 74 -16.11 13.08 -10.61
CA VAL A 74 -15.38 11.81 -10.57
C VAL A 74 -15.66 11.08 -9.25
N MET A 75 -15.70 11.80 -8.13
CA MET A 75 -16.02 11.22 -6.82
C MET A 75 -17.51 10.87 -6.66
N ASP A 76 -18.43 11.62 -7.27
CA ASP A 76 -19.86 11.28 -7.33
C ASP A 76 -20.04 9.93 -8.06
N ALA A 77 -19.41 9.78 -9.23
CA ALA A 77 -19.44 8.56 -10.01
C ALA A 77 -18.81 7.38 -9.27
N PHE A 78 -17.65 7.59 -8.63
CA PHE A 78 -16.98 6.59 -7.80
C PHE A 78 -17.87 6.14 -6.64
N THR A 79 -18.44 7.09 -5.88
CA THR A 79 -19.24 6.81 -4.69
C THR A 79 -20.54 6.10 -5.08
N GLY A 80 -21.20 6.55 -6.14
CA GLY A 80 -22.39 5.87 -6.66
C GLY A 80 -22.09 4.45 -7.16
N ALA A 81 -20.92 4.22 -7.78
CA ALA A 81 -20.50 2.87 -8.16
C ALA A 81 -20.21 1.99 -6.94
N ALA A 82 -19.51 2.52 -5.93
CA ALA A 82 -19.24 1.82 -4.68
C ALA A 82 -20.53 1.39 -3.98
N GLN A 83 -21.50 2.31 -3.85
CA GLN A 83 -22.81 2.00 -3.25
C GLN A 83 -23.58 0.93 -4.02
N ARG A 84 -23.59 0.98 -5.36
CA ARG A 84 -24.29 -0.03 -6.18
C ARG A 84 -23.65 -1.41 -6.10
N LEU A 85 -22.32 -1.47 -6.14
CA LEU A 85 -21.58 -2.75 -6.12
C LEU A 85 -21.50 -3.37 -4.72
N LEU A 86 -21.50 -2.53 -3.68
CA LEU A 86 -21.48 -2.95 -2.29
C LEU A 86 -22.88 -3.00 -1.68
N SER A 87 -23.93 -2.81 -2.49
CA SER A 87 -25.31 -3.01 -2.05
C SER A 87 -25.45 -4.46 -1.60
N VAL A 88 -25.57 -4.63 -0.29
CA VAL A 88 -25.53 -5.95 0.35
C VAL A 88 -26.79 -6.77 0.08
N VAL A 89 -27.82 -6.12 -0.45
CA VAL A 89 -29.03 -6.75 -0.95
C VAL A 89 -28.93 -6.80 -2.46
N VAL A 90 -28.64 -7.99 -2.99
CA VAL A 90 -28.96 -8.32 -4.39
C VAL A 90 -30.39 -8.89 -4.36
N PRO A 91 -31.37 -8.24 -5.00
CA PRO A 91 -32.67 -8.86 -5.22
C PRO A 91 -32.44 -10.05 -6.17
N LEU A 92 -32.46 -11.26 -5.63
CA LEU A 92 -32.58 -12.46 -6.46
C LEU A 92 -34.00 -12.48 -7.03
N ALA A 93 -34.11 -12.65 -8.34
CA ALA A 93 -35.38 -12.66 -9.06
C ALA A 93 -36.41 -13.58 -8.40
N GLU A 94 -37.67 -13.12 -8.44
CA GLU A 94 -38.82 -13.72 -7.76
C GLU A 94 -38.99 -15.22 -8.06
N GLY A 95 -38.76 -16.02 -7.02
CA GLY A 95 -39.11 -17.42 -6.92
C GLY A 95 -39.30 -17.71 -5.44
N GLU A 96 -40.48 -18.22 -5.08
CA GLU A 96 -41.04 -18.33 -3.73
C GLU A 96 -40.00 -18.70 -2.64
N GLY A 97 -39.86 -17.81 -1.65
CA GLY A 97 -39.00 -18.01 -0.47
C GLY A 97 -37.67 -17.22 -0.45
N GLY A 98 -37.55 -16.13 -1.21
CA GLY A 98 -36.32 -15.36 -1.42
C GLY A 98 -35.69 -14.77 -0.15
N SER A 99 -34.82 -15.53 0.51
CA SER A 99 -33.79 -14.97 1.39
C SER A 99 -32.78 -14.24 0.51
N ALA A 100 -32.68 -12.91 0.64
CA ALA A 100 -31.64 -12.12 -0.02
C ALA A 100 -30.27 -12.74 0.32
N ALA A 101 -29.61 -13.35 -0.67
CA ALA A 101 -28.31 -13.96 -0.46
C ALA A 101 -27.27 -12.84 -0.28
N ILE A 102 -26.87 -12.59 0.96
CA ILE A 102 -25.78 -11.66 1.29
C ILE A 102 -24.47 -12.28 0.79
N ILE A 103 -23.87 -11.66 -0.22
CA ILE A 103 -22.60 -12.13 -0.78
C ILE A 103 -21.47 -11.54 0.05
N PRO A 104 -20.66 -12.38 0.72
CA PRO A 104 -19.62 -11.87 1.60
C PRO A 104 -18.45 -11.33 0.79
N ILE A 105 -18.16 -10.05 0.95
CA ILE A 105 -16.97 -9.42 0.39
C ILE A 105 -15.74 -9.91 1.17
N LYS A 106 -14.91 -10.74 0.55
CA LYS A 106 -13.67 -11.26 1.14
C LYS A 106 -12.54 -10.24 1.04
N ALA A 107 -12.50 -9.47 -0.05
CA ALA A 107 -11.48 -8.44 -0.28
C ALA A 107 -12.09 -7.18 -0.89
N LEU A 108 -11.85 -6.03 -0.25
CA LEU A 108 -12.29 -4.72 -0.70
C LEU A 108 -11.10 -3.76 -0.78
N ILE A 109 -10.79 -3.27 -1.98
CA ILE A 109 -9.69 -2.33 -2.24
C ILE A 109 -10.31 -1.07 -2.84
N LEU A 110 -10.20 0.04 -2.12
CA LEU A 110 -10.74 1.35 -2.54
C LEU A 110 -9.60 2.37 -2.70
N GLY A 111 -9.42 2.87 -3.92
CA GLY A 111 -8.55 4.00 -4.24
C GLY A 111 -9.40 5.24 -4.53
N PHE A 112 -9.35 6.28 -3.69
CA PHE A 112 -10.21 7.45 -3.86
C PHE A 112 -9.56 8.77 -3.49
N TYR A 113 -10.18 9.86 -3.94
CA TYR A 113 -9.73 11.20 -3.58
C TYR A 113 -10.24 11.62 -2.22
N MET A 114 -9.43 12.40 -1.52
CA MET A 114 -9.87 13.09 -0.33
C MET A 114 -10.94 14.11 -0.72
N SER A 115 -12.20 13.80 -0.40
CA SER A 115 -13.35 14.61 -0.78
C SER A 115 -14.39 14.60 0.34
N PRO A 116 -14.44 15.65 1.18
CA PRO A 116 -15.34 15.76 2.33
C PRO A 116 -16.79 15.33 2.08
N PRO A 117 -17.48 15.75 1.00
CA PRO A 117 -18.88 15.36 0.79
C PRO A 117 -19.11 13.85 0.61
N HIS A 118 -18.08 13.11 0.21
CA HIS A 118 -18.17 11.69 -0.15
C HIS A 118 -17.71 10.75 0.97
N LEU A 119 -16.90 11.24 1.92
CA LEU A 119 -16.29 10.41 2.96
C LEU A 119 -17.34 9.71 3.83
N SER A 120 -18.43 10.39 4.14
CA SER A 120 -19.48 9.82 4.98
C SER A 120 -20.19 8.64 4.31
N SER A 121 -20.46 8.77 3.01
CA SER A 121 -21.05 7.70 2.20
C SER A 121 -20.10 6.50 2.08
N ILE A 122 -18.83 6.75 1.79
CA ILE A 122 -17.80 5.69 1.70
C ILE A 122 -17.66 4.98 3.05
N GLY A 123 -17.53 5.74 4.14
CA GLY A 123 -17.40 5.22 5.50
C GLY A 123 -18.56 4.30 5.86
N ARG A 124 -19.80 4.77 5.69
CA ARG A 124 -21.01 3.98 5.96
C ARG A 124 -21.08 2.71 5.13
N THR A 125 -20.85 2.83 3.81
CA THR A 125 -20.88 1.68 2.89
C THR A 125 -19.85 0.62 3.31
N VAL A 126 -18.65 1.05 3.74
CA VAL A 126 -17.62 0.12 4.20
C VAL A 126 -17.98 -0.51 5.56
N GLU A 127 -18.51 0.27 6.50
CA GLU A 127 -18.97 -0.25 7.80
C GLU A 127 -20.06 -1.31 7.62
N ASP A 128 -21.03 -1.05 6.74
CA ASP A 128 -22.07 -2.02 6.38
C ASP A 128 -21.42 -3.31 5.87
N VAL A 129 -20.48 -3.23 4.92
CA VAL A 129 -19.79 -4.41 4.35
C VAL A 129 -18.98 -5.19 5.39
N VAL A 130 -18.27 -4.52 6.29
CA VAL A 130 -17.43 -5.22 7.28
C VAL A 130 -18.23 -5.75 8.47
N SER A 131 -19.44 -5.24 8.71
CA SER A 131 -20.33 -5.72 9.78
C SER A 131 -20.67 -7.21 9.66
N TYR A 132 -20.63 -7.77 8.44
CA TYR A 132 -20.83 -9.20 8.18
C TYR A 132 -19.63 -10.09 8.58
N GLY A 133 -18.50 -9.49 8.99
CA GLY A 133 -17.38 -10.18 9.61
C GLY A 133 -16.57 -11.11 8.70
N LYS A 134 -16.83 -11.13 7.40
CA LYS A 134 -16.18 -12.01 6.42
C LYS A 134 -15.08 -11.34 5.59
N THR A 135 -14.84 -10.04 5.80
CA THR A 135 -13.83 -9.25 5.08
C THR A 135 -12.43 -9.54 5.61
N GLY A 136 -11.68 -10.38 4.87
CA GLY A 136 -10.30 -10.72 5.23
C GLY A 136 -9.28 -9.67 4.80
N CYS A 137 -9.61 -8.85 3.82
CA CYS A 137 -8.76 -7.79 3.29
C CYS A 137 -9.57 -6.51 3.04
N LEU A 138 -9.22 -5.43 3.73
CA LEU A 138 -9.73 -4.09 3.47
C LEU A 138 -8.54 -3.16 3.24
N GLU A 139 -8.51 -2.49 2.09
CA GLU A 139 -7.43 -1.60 1.72
C GLU A 139 -7.95 -0.23 1.26
N PHE A 140 -7.39 0.84 1.82
CA PHE A 140 -7.63 2.20 1.34
C PHE A 140 -6.36 2.79 0.72
N SER A 141 -6.51 3.43 -0.43
CA SER A 141 -5.50 4.30 -1.05
C SER A 141 -6.09 5.69 -1.25
N ILE A 142 -5.76 6.62 -0.36
CA ILE A 142 -6.33 7.97 -0.34
C ILE A 142 -5.30 8.97 -0.82
N SER A 143 -5.73 9.88 -1.70
CA SER A 143 -4.89 10.95 -2.22
C SER A 143 -5.69 12.24 -2.40
N PRO A 144 -5.09 13.43 -2.32
CA PRO A 144 -5.81 14.64 -2.70
C PRO A 144 -6.10 14.64 -4.21
N PRO A 145 -7.13 15.37 -4.65
CA PRO A 145 -7.33 15.70 -6.06
C PRO A 145 -6.07 16.27 -6.71
N ARG A 146 -5.94 16.09 -8.04
CA ARG A 146 -4.84 16.73 -8.78
C ARG A 146 -4.97 18.26 -8.72
N GLY A 147 -3.84 18.95 -8.62
CA GLY A 147 -3.81 20.41 -8.57
C GLY A 147 -4.09 21.01 -7.19
N SER A 148 -4.29 20.21 -6.14
CA SER A 148 -4.45 20.73 -4.77
C SER A 148 -3.22 21.53 -4.32
N ASN A 149 -3.48 22.71 -3.76
CA ASN A 149 -2.45 23.59 -3.21
C ASN A 149 -2.07 23.19 -1.76
N ALA A 150 -1.01 23.79 -1.23
CA ALA A 150 -0.47 23.43 0.09
C ALA A 150 -1.43 23.64 1.26
N SER A 151 -2.32 24.64 1.19
CA SER A 151 -3.31 24.94 2.24
C SER A 151 -4.36 23.84 2.32
N LEU A 152 -4.90 23.43 1.17
CA LEU A 152 -5.86 22.32 1.07
C LEU A 152 -5.26 21.00 1.58
N LEU A 153 -3.95 20.76 1.39
CA LEU A 153 -3.32 19.55 1.92
C LEU A 153 -3.34 19.49 3.46
N ALA A 154 -3.26 20.63 4.13
CA ALA A 154 -3.36 20.68 5.59
C ALA A 154 -4.77 20.34 6.06
N GLU A 155 -5.78 20.93 5.41
CA GLU A 155 -7.19 20.62 5.66
C GLU A 155 -7.52 19.15 5.39
N PHE A 156 -7.01 18.58 4.29
CA PHE A 156 -7.20 17.16 3.97
C PHE A 156 -6.61 16.23 5.02
N GLY A 157 -5.49 16.60 5.64
CA GLY A 157 -4.92 15.84 6.76
C GLY A 157 -5.88 15.78 7.96
N GLN A 158 -6.40 16.94 8.36
CA GLN A 158 -7.35 17.04 9.47
C GLN A 158 -8.67 16.32 9.15
N GLN A 159 -9.21 16.53 7.96
CA GLN A 159 -10.43 15.86 7.51
C GLN A 159 -10.25 14.33 7.46
N PHE A 160 -9.06 13.84 7.10
CA PHE A 160 -8.78 12.41 7.12
C PHE A 160 -8.78 11.87 8.55
N MET A 161 -8.18 12.59 9.50
CA MET A 161 -8.22 12.20 10.91
C MET A 161 -9.66 12.22 11.44
N SER A 162 -10.46 13.23 11.13
CA SER A 162 -11.90 13.26 11.46
C SER A 162 -12.66 12.10 10.84
N PHE A 163 -12.37 11.74 9.58
CA PHE A 163 -12.97 10.58 8.92
C PHE A 163 -12.62 9.27 9.64
N SER A 164 -11.37 9.10 10.08
CA SER A 164 -10.96 7.91 10.85
C SER A 164 -11.65 7.79 12.20
N GLN A 165 -11.95 8.91 12.84
CA GLN A 165 -12.66 8.96 14.12
C GLN A 165 -14.17 8.76 13.96
N ALA A 166 -14.75 9.23 12.85
CA ALA A 166 -16.18 9.11 12.58
C ALA A 166 -16.61 7.69 12.19
N TYR A 167 -15.71 6.89 11.59
CA TYR A 167 -15.99 5.52 11.12
C TYR A 167 -15.02 4.50 11.73
N PRO A 168 -15.00 4.35 13.06
CA PRO A 168 -13.99 3.54 13.75
C PRO A 168 -14.10 2.05 13.38
N VAL A 169 -15.29 1.55 12.99
CA VAL A 169 -15.45 0.14 12.61
C VAL A 169 -14.75 -0.12 11.28
N ALA A 170 -14.94 0.76 10.29
CA ALA A 170 -14.25 0.64 9.01
C ALA A 170 -12.73 0.63 9.19
N PHE A 171 -12.20 1.55 10.02
CA PHE A 171 -10.77 1.66 10.28
C PHE A 171 -10.22 0.48 11.09
N TRP A 172 -11.00 -0.08 12.02
CA TRP A 172 -10.62 -1.27 12.76
C TRP A 172 -10.34 -2.47 11.85
N TRP A 173 -11.12 -2.61 10.76
CA TRP A 173 -10.97 -3.68 9.77
C TRP A 173 -9.89 -3.43 8.72
N LEU A 174 -9.31 -2.22 8.63
CA LEU A 174 -8.29 -1.90 7.64
C LEU A 174 -7.06 -2.80 7.81
N THR A 175 -6.63 -3.39 6.70
CA THR A 175 -5.44 -4.26 6.63
C THR A 175 -4.27 -3.61 5.92
N ARG A 176 -4.55 -2.68 4.98
CA ARG A 176 -3.56 -1.85 4.31
C ARG A 176 -4.10 -0.43 4.14
N LEU A 177 -3.23 0.54 4.41
CA LEU A 177 -3.55 1.95 4.25
C LEU A 177 -2.42 2.65 3.51
N THR A 178 -2.78 3.33 2.42
CA THR A 178 -1.87 4.17 1.64
C THR A 178 -2.40 5.59 1.66
N LEU A 179 -1.61 6.52 2.19
CA LEU A 179 -1.93 7.95 2.24
C LEU A 179 -0.91 8.71 1.41
N LYS A 180 -1.41 9.57 0.52
CA LYS A 180 -0.57 10.35 -0.39
C LYS A 180 -0.75 11.84 -0.15
N ASN A 181 0.34 12.59 -0.07
CA ASN A 181 0.36 14.06 0.02
C ASN A 181 -0.49 14.65 1.17
N LEU A 182 -0.61 13.97 2.31
CA LEU A 182 -1.31 14.50 3.49
C LEU A 182 -0.36 15.16 4.48
N VAL A 183 -0.91 16.07 5.30
CA VAL A 183 -0.19 16.74 6.38
C VAL A 183 -0.69 16.21 7.72
N PHE A 184 0.23 15.79 8.59
CA PHE A 184 -0.09 15.21 9.88
C PHE A 184 0.40 16.08 11.04
N GLY A 185 -0.38 16.15 12.10
CA GLY A 185 0.07 16.57 13.42
C GLY A 185 1.10 15.59 14.02
N HIS A 186 1.69 15.98 15.15
CA HIS A 186 2.79 15.23 15.76
C HIS A 186 2.40 13.80 16.18
N SER A 187 1.17 13.60 16.68
CA SER A 187 0.67 12.31 17.17
C SER A 187 -0.28 11.60 16.21
N ASP A 188 -0.68 12.23 15.10
CA ASP A 188 -1.74 11.73 14.21
C ASP A 188 -1.43 10.34 13.63
N VAL A 189 -0.19 10.11 13.20
CA VAL A 189 0.22 8.83 12.61
C VAL A 189 0.15 7.70 13.64
N THR A 190 0.58 7.96 14.87
CA THR A 190 0.50 7.00 15.99
C THR A 190 -0.95 6.73 16.38
N ALA A 191 -1.77 7.77 16.49
CA ALA A 191 -3.21 7.64 16.75
C ALA A 191 -3.92 6.82 15.67
N LEU A 192 -3.58 7.06 14.40
CA LEU A 192 -4.11 6.32 13.26
C LEU A 192 -3.75 4.83 13.30
N ILE A 193 -2.48 4.49 13.55
CA ILE A 193 -2.05 3.09 13.66
C ILE A 193 -2.78 2.40 14.81
N ASN A 194 -2.94 3.08 15.95
CA ASN A 194 -3.65 2.54 17.11
C ASN A 194 -5.15 2.36 16.85
N ALA A 195 -5.78 3.22 16.03
CA ALA A 195 -7.17 3.06 15.63
C ALA A 195 -7.40 1.86 14.69
N CYS A 196 -6.37 1.45 13.93
CA CYS A 196 -6.48 0.39 12.92
C CYS A 196 -5.94 -0.96 13.43
N ASN A 197 -6.72 -1.69 14.24
CA ASN A 197 -6.26 -2.91 14.91
C ASN A 197 -5.79 -4.04 13.95
N LYS A 198 -6.41 -4.20 12.78
CA LYS A 198 -6.01 -5.20 11.78
C LYS A 198 -4.93 -4.73 10.80
N LEU A 199 -4.40 -3.52 10.97
CA LEU A 199 -3.49 -2.90 10.01
C LEU A 199 -2.15 -3.63 9.97
N LYS A 200 -1.81 -4.15 8.79
CA LYS A 200 -0.54 -4.85 8.56
C LYS A 200 0.44 -4.00 7.75
N HIS A 201 -0.07 -3.08 6.94
CA HIS A 201 0.73 -2.30 6.00
C HIS A 201 0.30 -0.84 5.98
N LEU A 202 1.23 0.06 6.30
CA LEU A 202 1.04 1.50 6.20
C LEU A 202 2.02 2.08 5.17
N THR A 203 1.52 2.89 4.25
CA THR A 203 2.33 3.63 3.28
C THR A 203 2.00 5.11 3.34
N LEU A 204 3.00 5.93 3.67
CA LEU A 204 2.93 7.38 3.71
C LEU A 204 3.80 7.94 2.59
N SER A 205 3.16 8.34 1.48
CA SER A 205 3.87 8.82 0.28
C SER A 205 3.70 10.32 0.10
N SER A 206 4.82 11.06 0.06
CA SER A 206 4.87 12.52 -0.06
C SER A 206 4.13 13.25 1.06
N CYS A 207 3.91 12.60 2.20
CA CYS A 207 3.27 13.20 3.36
C CYS A 207 4.28 14.06 4.16
N ARG A 208 3.80 14.89 5.08
CA ARG A 208 4.66 15.71 5.93
C ARG A 208 4.06 15.93 7.32
N LEU A 209 4.90 16.27 8.28
CA LEU A 209 4.42 16.87 9.53
C LEU A 209 4.05 18.34 9.31
N VAL A 210 3.10 18.85 10.12
CA VAL A 210 2.78 20.29 10.18
C VAL A 210 4.06 21.08 10.50
N ASP A 211 4.74 20.71 11.59
CA ASP A 211 6.09 21.19 11.88
C ASP A 211 7.13 20.19 11.37
N GLN A 212 7.86 20.59 10.34
CA GLN A 212 8.89 19.77 9.69
C GLN A 212 10.18 19.67 10.52
N ARG A 213 10.33 20.47 11.59
CA ARG A 213 11.47 20.41 12.51
C ARG A 213 11.32 19.33 13.57
N LEU A 214 10.16 18.68 13.64
CA LEU A 214 9.89 17.61 14.58
C LEU A 214 10.23 16.24 14.01
N ALA A 215 10.56 15.32 14.92
CA ALA A 215 10.65 13.90 14.66
C ALA A 215 9.25 13.29 14.46
N LEU A 216 9.10 12.43 13.45
CA LEU A 216 7.96 11.51 13.37
C LEU A 216 8.19 10.37 14.36
N ARG A 217 7.49 10.40 15.49
CA ARG A 217 7.62 9.40 16.56
C ARG A 217 6.47 8.39 16.45
N ILE A 218 6.80 7.12 16.24
CA ILE A 218 5.84 6.02 16.16
C ILE A 218 6.05 5.12 17.37
N ASP A 219 5.08 5.13 18.28
CA ASP A 219 5.06 4.31 19.48
C ASP A 219 3.72 3.57 19.55
N THR A 220 3.73 2.32 19.07
CA THR A 220 2.52 1.52 18.83
C THR A 220 2.78 0.06 19.24
N PRO A 221 3.02 -0.19 20.54
CA PRO A 221 3.46 -1.50 21.05
C PRO A 221 2.41 -2.61 20.84
N CYS A 222 1.12 -2.24 20.81
CA CYS A 222 0.01 -3.18 20.62
C CYS A 222 -0.36 -3.39 19.15
N SER A 223 0.30 -2.70 18.21
CA SER A 223 -0.07 -2.75 16.79
C SER A 223 0.42 -4.04 16.12
N GLY A 224 -0.41 -4.60 15.23
CA GLY A 224 -0.03 -5.70 14.34
C GLY A 224 0.72 -5.25 13.07
N LEU A 225 1.31 -4.05 13.08
CA LEU A 225 1.90 -3.43 11.89
C LEU A 225 3.15 -4.19 11.44
N ARG A 226 3.09 -4.80 10.25
CA ARG A 226 4.19 -5.62 9.69
C ARG A 226 5.08 -4.85 8.73
N ARG A 227 4.54 -3.82 8.08
CA ARG A 227 5.27 -3.03 7.10
C ARG A 227 4.94 -1.55 7.18
N LEU A 228 5.98 -0.73 7.19
CA LEU A 228 5.90 0.72 7.16
C LEU A 228 6.72 1.28 6.00
N ASP A 229 6.07 1.98 5.08
CA ASP A 229 6.69 2.60 3.92
C ASP A 229 6.55 4.13 4.01
N CYS A 230 7.64 4.84 4.32
CA CYS A 230 7.73 6.30 4.33
C CYS A 230 8.47 6.77 3.07
N ILE A 231 7.70 7.13 2.04
CA ILE A 231 8.23 7.52 0.72
C ILE A 231 8.12 9.03 0.60
N ARG A 232 9.23 9.75 0.45
CA ARG A 232 9.28 11.22 0.34
C ARG A 232 8.57 11.93 1.51
N PHE A 233 8.59 11.33 2.69
CA PHE A 233 8.01 11.92 3.90
C PHE A 233 8.87 13.09 4.39
N ARG A 234 8.27 14.24 4.75
CA ARG A 234 9.00 15.40 5.26
C ARG A 234 8.86 15.54 6.78
N CYS A 235 9.98 15.39 7.48
CA CYS A 235 10.16 15.61 8.92
C CYS A 235 11.67 15.77 9.20
N GLU A 236 12.04 16.10 10.44
CA GLU A 236 13.45 16.20 10.84
C GLU A 236 14.11 14.82 10.89
N ARG A 237 13.41 13.82 11.45
CA ARG A 237 13.87 12.43 11.64
C ARG A 237 12.67 11.49 11.81
N ILE A 238 12.83 10.19 11.60
CA ILE A 238 11.80 9.18 11.87
C ILE A 238 12.27 8.31 13.03
N GLU A 239 11.50 8.23 14.10
CA GLU A 239 11.83 7.45 15.30
C GLU A 239 10.76 6.38 15.53
N LEU A 240 11.15 5.11 15.41
CA LEU A 240 10.29 3.97 15.70
C LEU A 240 10.57 3.54 17.14
N ILE A 241 9.76 3.99 18.10
CA ILE A 241 10.02 3.79 19.52
C ILE A 241 9.73 2.35 19.94
N SER A 242 8.50 1.87 19.71
CA SER A 242 8.09 0.49 19.92
C SER A 242 7.11 0.04 18.85
N VAL A 243 7.54 -0.87 17.98
CA VAL A 243 6.72 -1.45 16.92
C VAL A 243 7.10 -2.93 16.76
N PRO A 244 6.70 -3.81 17.69
CA PRO A 244 7.33 -5.13 17.85
C PRO A 244 7.09 -6.09 16.69
N GLU A 245 5.93 -6.02 16.03
CA GLU A 245 5.54 -6.87 14.91
C GLU A 245 6.10 -6.40 13.54
N LEU A 246 6.86 -5.30 13.52
CA LEU A 246 7.36 -4.69 12.30
C LEU A 246 8.45 -5.55 11.67
N ARG A 247 8.20 -6.01 10.44
CA ARG A 247 9.12 -6.87 9.68
C ARG A 247 9.86 -6.11 8.57
N THR A 248 9.18 -5.14 7.97
CA THR A 248 9.71 -4.42 6.81
C THR A 248 9.58 -2.91 6.99
N VAL A 249 10.68 -2.19 6.79
CA VAL A 249 10.67 -0.73 6.74
C VAL A 249 11.26 -0.27 5.42
N LEU A 250 10.54 0.61 4.73
CA LEU A 250 11.01 1.29 3.55
C LEU A 250 10.98 2.80 3.80
N CYS A 251 12.13 3.44 3.78
CA CYS A 251 12.26 4.89 3.87
C CYS A 251 13.04 5.39 2.67
N CYS A 252 12.40 6.13 1.75
CA CYS A 252 13.10 6.63 0.57
C CYS A 252 12.70 8.06 0.19
N SER A 253 13.68 8.94 -0.02
CA SER A 253 13.44 10.33 -0.42
C SER A 253 14.46 10.78 -1.47
N ARG A 254 13.97 11.30 -2.60
CA ARG A 254 14.83 11.89 -3.66
C ARG A 254 14.90 13.42 -3.60
N ARG A 255 14.03 14.07 -2.82
CA ARG A 255 13.79 15.52 -2.92
C ARG A 255 14.06 16.31 -1.63
N TYR A 256 14.11 15.66 -0.48
CA TYR A 256 14.20 16.33 0.82
C TYR A 256 15.47 15.95 1.54
N GLU A 257 15.93 16.86 2.41
CA GLU A 257 16.94 16.58 3.43
C GLU A 257 16.48 15.36 4.23
N ASN A 258 17.29 14.32 4.23
CA ASN A 258 16.79 13.01 4.66
C ASN A 258 16.58 13.00 6.17
N PRO A 259 15.40 12.61 6.66
CA PRO A 259 15.26 12.31 8.07
C PRO A 259 16.07 11.03 8.38
N PRO A 260 17.05 11.08 9.29
CA PRO A 260 17.64 9.86 9.81
C PRO A 260 16.52 9.01 10.44
N VAL A 261 16.55 7.70 10.18
CA VAL A 261 15.64 6.76 10.85
C VAL A 261 16.35 6.22 12.08
N ARG A 262 15.67 6.18 13.22
CA ARG A 262 16.13 5.50 14.44
C ARG A 262 15.16 4.39 14.76
N PHE A 263 15.69 3.18 14.86
CA PHE A 263 14.94 1.99 15.24
C PHE A 263 15.13 1.79 16.75
N GLY A 264 14.06 1.93 17.52
CA GLY A 264 13.95 1.56 18.92
C GLY A 264 13.65 0.06 19.04
N ASP A 265 12.54 -0.29 19.66
CA ASP A 265 12.15 -1.69 19.86
C ASP A 265 11.39 -2.29 18.67
N VAL A 266 12.10 -3.07 17.86
CA VAL A 266 11.62 -3.71 16.62
C VAL A 266 12.17 -5.15 16.45
N PRO A 267 11.92 -6.07 17.39
CA PRO A 267 12.51 -7.41 17.41
C PRO A 267 12.28 -8.27 16.16
N GLN A 268 11.15 -8.09 15.45
CA GLN A 268 10.81 -8.87 14.26
C GLN A 268 11.34 -8.29 12.95
N LEU A 269 12.09 -7.19 13.01
CA LEU A 269 12.58 -6.49 11.81
C LEU A 269 13.56 -7.37 11.04
N CYS A 270 13.19 -7.73 9.81
CA CYS A 270 13.98 -8.61 8.96
C CYS A 270 14.39 -7.98 7.63
N HIS A 271 13.70 -6.91 7.19
CA HIS A 271 14.00 -6.21 5.93
C HIS A 271 14.00 -4.69 6.14
N VAL A 272 15.14 -4.07 5.87
CA VAL A 272 15.31 -2.61 5.88
C VAL A 272 15.66 -2.12 4.48
N ASN A 273 14.94 -1.11 4.00
CA ASN A 273 15.19 -0.47 2.72
C ASN A 273 15.28 1.05 2.91
N LEU A 274 16.49 1.58 2.79
CA LEU A 274 16.80 2.99 3.00
C LEU A 274 17.32 3.60 1.71
N GLY A 275 16.75 4.72 1.30
CA GLY A 275 17.17 5.44 0.10
C GLY A 275 17.22 6.94 0.33
N TYR A 276 18.42 7.50 0.36
CA TYR A 276 18.65 8.88 0.76
C TYR A 276 19.58 9.60 -0.21
N LEU A 277 19.39 10.91 -0.33
CA LEU A 277 20.26 11.81 -1.10
C LEU A 277 21.12 12.64 -0.14
N ALA A 278 22.39 12.28 0.05
CA ALA A 278 23.26 13.02 0.99
C ALA A 278 23.55 14.44 0.50
N LYS A 279 23.50 15.42 1.40
CA LYS A 279 24.15 16.73 1.20
C LYS A 279 25.56 16.70 1.79
N ALA A 280 26.47 17.51 1.23
CA ALA A 280 27.84 17.64 1.71
C ALA A 280 27.97 18.11 3.18
N SER A 281 26.94 18.78 3.73
CA SER A 281 26.91 19.28 5.11
C SER A 281 26.23 18.35 6.13
N GLN A 282 25.68 17.21 5.70
CA GLN A 282 25.00 16.28 6.61
C GLN A 282 25.99 15.31 7.23
N ALA A 283 25.84 15.07 8.54
CA ALA A 283 26.57 14.01 9.22
C ALA A 283 26.21 12.65 8.59
N PRO A 284 27.20 11.80 8.29
CA PRO A 284 26.96 10.43 7.81
C PRO A 284 26.10 9.64 8.80
N LEU A 285 25.23 8.76 8.28
CA LEU A 285 24.44 7.85 9.09
C LEU A 285 25.32 6.69 9.60
N MET A 286 25.35 6.49 10.91
CA MET A 286 25.93 5.29 11.52
C MET A 286 24.85 4.20 11.62
N LEU A 287 25.11 3.04 11.04
CA LEU A 287 24.15 1.93 11.04
C LEU A 287 23.96 1.35 12.44
N SER A 288 24.99 1.37 13.29
CA SER A 288 24.89 0.92 14.68
C SER A 288 24.04 1.83 15.57
N GLU A 289 23.95 3.13 15.23
CA GLU A 289 23.07 4.08 15.93
C GLU A 289 21.63 4.03 15.39
N CYS A 290 21.50 3.78 14.09
CA CYS A 290 20.22 3.63 13.39
C CYS A 290 19.51 2.35 13.85
N LEU A 291 20.19 1.20 13.73
CA LEU A 291 19.66 -0.13 14.02
C LEU A 291 19.99 -0.49 15.47
N SER A 292 19.00 -0.44 16.37
CA SER A 292 19.20 -0.87 17.76
C SER A 292 19.59 -2.35 17.86
N ARG A 293 20.10 -2.72 19.04
CA ARG A 293 20.36 -4.12 19.44
C ARG A 293 19.12 -5.03 19.38
N SER A 294 17.91 -4.47 19.25
CA SER A 294 16.67 -5.25 19.11
C SER A 294 16.52 -5.87 17.71
N SER A 295 17.17 -5.32 16.68
CA SER A 295 17.07 -5.77 15.28
C SER A 295 17.89 -7.03 14.94
N ARG A 296 17.86 -8.06 15.80
CA ARG A 296 18.68 -9.28 15.66
C ARG A 296 18.26 -10.21 14.50
N ASN A 297 17.09 -9.98 13.94
CA ASN A 297 16.51 -10.80 12.87
C ASN A 297 16.71 -10.20 11.47
N LEU A 298 17.55 -9.16 11.34
CA LEU A 298 17.81 -8.49 10.08
C LEU A 298 18.45 -9.46 9.06
N SER A 299 17.66 -9.83 8.05
CA SER A 299 18.07 -10.72 6.96
C SER A 299 18.41 -9.98 5.68
N LYS A 300 17.75 -8.85 5.43
CA LYS A 300 17.84 -8.11 4.16
C LYS A 300 18.03 -6.62 4.38
N LEU A 301 19.08 -6.09 3.76
CA LEU A 301 19.42 -4.67 3.79
C LEU A 301 19.52 -4.12 2.36
N ASN A 302 18.65 -3.17 2.04
CA ASN A 302 18.69 -2.43 0.78
C ASN A 302 19.09 -0.99 1.05
N LEU A 303 20.11 -0.51 0.35
CA LEU A 303 20.64 0.84 0.50
C LEU A 303 20.67 1.51 -0.87
N ASN A 304 19.99 2.63 -1.04
CA ASN A 304 19.95 3.38 -2.30
C ASN A 304 20.62 4.74 -2.13
N PHE A 305 21.68 4.96 -2.91
CA PHE A 305 22.50 6.18 -2.88
C PHE A 305 22.14 7.16 -3.99
N PHE A 306 21.21 6.81 -4.89
CA PHE A 306 20.75 7.66 -6.00
C PHE A 306 21.87 8.24 -6.90
N SER A 307 23.00 7.53 -7.01
CA SER A 307 24.22 7.94 -7.72
C SER A 307 24.86 9.21 -7.16
N GLN A 308 24.73 9.41 -5.85
CA GLN A 308 25.31 10.51 -5.08
C GLN A 308 26.29 9.97 -4.03
N THR A 309 26.82 10.86 -3.19
CA THR A 309 27.75 10.53 -2.11
C THR A 309 27.21 9.45 -1.16
N ILE A 310 28.12 8.61 -0.66
CA ILE A 310 27.77 7.59 0.33
C ILE A 310 27.40 8.29 1.64
N TRP A 311 26.13 8.15 2.03
CA TRP A 311 25.58 8.75 3.25
C TRP A 311 25.74 7.85 4.48
N ILE A 312 26.44 6.72 4.36
CA ILE A 312 26.70 5.78 5.46
C ILE A 312 28.14 5.92 5.91
N GLN A 313 28.35 6.02 7.22
CA GLN A 313 29.68 5.98 7.81
C GLN A 313 30.16 4.53 7.91
N PRO A 314 31.36 4.19 7.38
CA PRO A 314 32.00 2.92 7.69
C PRO A 314 32.31 2.83 9.19
N GLU A 315 31.95 1.70 9.80
CA GLU A 315 32.13 1.46 11.23
C GLU A 315 33.04 0.27 11.48
N GLN A 316 33.55 0.13 12.71
CA GLN A 316 34.28 -1.08 13.09
C GLN A 316 33.33 -2.29 13.02
N PRO A 317 33.68 -3.38 12.29
CA PRO A 317 32.80 -4.54 12.09
C PRO A 317 32.23 -5.11 13.39
N LYS A 318 33.03 -5.11 14.47
CA LYS A 318 32.65 -5.60 15.81
C LYS A 318 31.36 -4.94 16.35
N ARG A 319 31.07 -3.69 15.99
CA ARG A 319 29.85 -2.99 16.39
C ARG A 319 28.61 -3.53 15.67
N LEU A 320 28.78 -4.02 14.45
CA LEU A 320 27.70 -4.46 13.57
C LEU A 320 27.53 -5.98 13.56
N THR A 321 28.52 -6.75 14.02
CA THR A 321 28.49 -8.23 14.02
C THR A 321 27.22 -8.78 14.68
N ALA A 322 26.77 -8.18 15.79
CA ALA A 322 25.55 -8.62 16.46
C ALA A 322 24.27 -8.34 15.65
N ILE A 323 24.24 -7.23 14.90
CA ILE A 323 23.09 -6.80 14.08
C ILE A 323 23.06 -7.60 12.77
N PHE A 324 24.22 -7.81 12.15
CA PHE A 324 24.36 -8.46 10.84
C PHE A 324 24.61 -9.97 10.90
N ARG A 325 24.56 -10.57 12.10
CA ARG A 325 24.76 -12.01 12.30
C ARG A 325 23.91 -12.89 11.38
N ASN A 326 22.67 -12.45 11.12
CA ASN A 326 21.68 -13.16 10.30
C ASN A 326 21.47 -12.53 8.92
N LEU A 327 22.29 -11.54 8.54
CA LEU A 327 22.12 -10.81 7.29
C LEU A 327 22.54 -11.69 6.10
N THR A 328 21.59 -12.08 5.26
CA THR A 328 21.81 -12.95 4.09
C THR A 328 21.90 -12.17 2.79
N ASP A 329 21.27 -11.00 2.74
CA ASP A 329 21.02 -10.25 1.52
C ASP A 329 21.34 -8.77 1.67
N VAL A 330 22.31 -8.29 0.90
CA VAL A 330 22.66 -6.86 0.82
C VAL A 330 22.57 -6.39 -0.62
N TYR A 331 21.72 -5.39 -0.84
CA TYR A 331 21.53 -4.76 -2.15
C TYR A 331 21.88 -3.28 -2.06
N LEU A 332 22.93 -2.89 -2.78
CA LEU A 332 23.41 -1.51 -2.87
C LEU A 332 23.00 -0.94 -4.23
N PHE A 333 22.14 0.06 -4.24
CA PHE A 333 21.58 0.67 -5.44
C PHE A 333 22.13 2.08 -5.66
N GLY A 334 22.35 2.43 -6.93
CA GLY A 334 22.76 3.78 -7.28
C GLY A 334 24.12 4.15 -6.69
N ILE A 335 25.08 3.24 -6.64
CA ILE A 335 26.46 3.60 -6.30
C ILE A 335 27.01 4.49 -7.43
N PHE A 336 27.64 5.62 -7.11
CA PHE A 336 28.25 6.49 -8.11
C PHE A 336 29.47 5.81 -8.77
N PRO A 337 29.71 5.98 -10.09
CA PRO A 337 30.67 5.15 -10.83
C PRO A 337 32.12 5.20 -10.32
N GLU A 338 32.55 6.36 -9.81
CA GLU A 338 33.91 6.63 -9.33
C GLU A 338 34.13 6.18 -7.88
N CYS A 339 33.10 5.62 -7.23
CA CYS A 339 33.17 5.15 -5.85
C CYS A 339 33.95 3.83 -5.78
N ASP A 340 35.05 3.84 -5.04
CA ASP A 340 35.69 2.60 -4.59
C ASP A 340 34.68 1.79 -3.75
N LEU A 341 34.75 0.45 -3.83
CA LEU A 341 33.87 -0.44 -3.07
C LEU A 341 34.50 -0.89 -1.76
N SER A 342 35.74 -0.49 -1.45
CA SER A 342 36.40 -0.83 -0.17
C SER A 342 35.60 -0.38 1.06
N TRP A 343 34.84 0.72 0.97
CA TRP A 343 33.97 1.16 2.06
C TRP A 343 32.87 0.13 2.39
N THR A 344 32.58 -0.84 1.52
CA THR A 344 31.59 -1.89 1.81
C THR A 344 32.16 -3.04 2.66
N LEU A 345 33.48 -3.11 2.83
CA LEU A 345 34.16 -4.19 3.54
C LEU A 345 33.66 -4.35 4.97
N PHE A 346 33.36 -3.25 5.68
CA PHE A 346 32.86 -3.36 7.05
C PHE A 346 31.52 -4.10 7.15
N ILE A 347 30.69 -4.06 6.10
CA ILE A 347 29.42 -4.81 6.04
C ILE A 347 29.74 -6.29 5.79
N LEU A 348 30.64 -6.57 4.85
CA LEU A 348 31.04 -7.93 4.48
C LEU A 348 31.71 -8.66 5.66
N GLU A 349 32.62 -7.98 6.36
CA GLU A 349 33.32 -8.51 7.54
C GLU A 349 32.40 -8.70 8.75
N ALA A 350 31.34 -7.89 8.87
CA ALA A 350 30.38 -7.99 9.97
C ALA A 350 29.26 -9.01 9.72
N ALA A 351 29.06 -9.48 8.49
CA ALA A 351 27.92 -10.31 8.08
C ALA A 351 28.34 -11.74 7.68
N PRO A 352 28.55 -12.65 8.65
CA PRO A 352 29.05 -14.01 8.37
C PRO A 352 28.07 -14.91 7.61
N ALA A 353 26.77 -14.60 7.63
CA ALA A 353 25.72 -15.37 6.96
C ALA A 353 25.38 -14.86 5.55
N LEU A 354 26.14 -13.90 5.03
CA LEU A 354 25.85 -13.23 3.77
C LEU A 354 25.95 -14.19 2.58
N ARG A 355 24.89 -14.25 1.77
CA ARG A 355 24.81 -15.10 0.57
C ARG A 355 24.73 -14.28 -0.71
N ASN A 356 23.96 -13.19 -0.67
CA ASN A 356 23.72 -12.34 -1.82
C ASN A 356 24.25 -10.94 -1.52
N PHE A 357 25.27 -10.52 -2.26
CA PHE A 357 25.74 -9.14 -2.28
C PHE A 357 25.65 -8.62 -3.71
N LYS A 358 24.77 -7.63 -3.95
CA LYS A 358 24.60 -7.02 -5.27
C LYS A 358 24.76 -5.51 -5.20
N GLY A 359 25.75 -4.99 -5.92
CA GLY A 359 25.88 -3.56 -6.20
C GLY A 359 25.39 -3.24 -7.62
N SER A 360 24.40 -2.36 -7.76
CA SER A 360 24.02 -1.81 -9.06
C SER A 360 24.54 -0.38 -9.19
N ARG A 361 25.42 -0.16 -10.17
CA ARG A 361 25.79 1.18 -10.65
C ARG A 361 24.80 1.59 -11.74
N ARG A 362 24.39 2.85 -11.78
CA ARG A 362 23.69 3.37 -12.97
C ARG A 362 24.73 3.46 -14.09
N ARG A 363 24.51 2.76 -15.20
CA ARG A 363 25.22 3.10 -16.45
C ARG A 363 24.76 4.50 -16.84
N SER A 364 25.71 5.44 -16.95
CA SER A 364 25.49 6.74 -17.57
C SER A 364 24.80 6.53 -18.91
N ARG A 365 23.64 7.16 -19.10
CA ARG A 365 23.07 7.43 -20.42
C ARG A 365 23.07 8.92 -20.61
#